data_AF-A0A7C1IRC2-F1
#
_entry.id   AF-A0A7C1IRC2-F1
#
_cell.length_a   1.000
_cell.length_b   1.000
_cell.length_c   1.000
_cell.angle_alpha   90.00
_cell.angle_beta   90.00
_cell.angle_gamma   90.00
#
_symmetry.space_group_name_H-M   'P 1'
#
loop_
_entity.id
_entity.type
_entity.pdbx_description
1 polymer ?
#
loop_
_entity_poly.entity_id
_entity_poly.type
_entity_poly.pdbx_seq_one_letter_code
_entity_poly.pdbx_strand_id
1 'polypeptide(L)' 'MPFKMMFILIGGLLFLASTAGYIYAKVRLRPRGESDVDEYYYEFEDQHPGLARYYAWCRVTWGGIITAMLLIFLALVL' A
#
# COMPACT_ATOMS: atom_id res chain seq x y z
N MET A 1 0.73 -28.64 -10.79
CA MET A 1 -0.20 -27.99 -11.75
C MET A 1 -1.26 -27.12 -11.06
N PRO A 2 -2.15 -27.60 -10.15
CA PRO A 2 -3.24 -26.77 -9.61
C PRO A 2 -2.78 -25.66 -8.65
N PHE A 3 -1.77 -25.93 -7.81
CA PHE A 3 -1.25 -24.96 -6.85
C PHE A 3 -0.69 -23.70 -7.51
N LYS A 4 -0.08 -23.83 -8.69
CA LYS A 4 0.45 -22.71 -9.48
C LYS A 4 -0.66 -21.76 -9.91
N MET A 5 -1.77 -22.28 -10.44
CA MET A 5 -2.93 -21.46 -10.78
C MET A 5 -3.53 -20.80 -9.54
N MET A 6 -3.58 -21.51 -8.41
CA MET A 6 -4.12 -20.95 -7.17
C MET A 6 -3.29 -19.75 -6.69
N PHE A 7 -1.96 -19.85 -6.71
CA PHE A 7 -1.06 -18.75 -6.35
C PHE A 7 -1.17 -17.56 -7.32
N ILE A 8 -1.33 -17.80 -8.62
CA ILE A 8 -1.52 -16.74 -9.62
C ILE A 8 -2.85 -16.01 -9.39
N LEU A 9 -3.94 -16.73 -9.17
CA LEU A 9 -5.27 -16.12 -8.96
C LEU A 9 -5.32 -15.30 -7.67
N ILE A 10 -4.84 -15.88 -6.56
CA ILE A 10 -4.82 -15.19 -5.26
C ILE A 10 -3.84 -14.02 -5.30
N GLY A 11 -2.62 -14.24 -5.80
CA GLY A 11 -1.59 -13.21 -5.89
C GLY A 11 -2.01 -12.07 -6.82
N GLY A 12 -2.58 -12.38 -7.99
CA GLY A 12 -3.07 -11.37 -8.93
C GLY A 12 -4.21 -10.53 -8.34
N LEU A 13 -5.20 -11.17 -7.70
CA LEU A 13 -6.30 -10.45 -7.06
C LEU A 13 -5.80 -9.57 -5.91
N LEU A 14 -4.91 -10.09 -5.07
CA LEU A 14 -4.32 -9.36 -3.96
C LEU A 14 -3.47 -8.17 -4.46
N PHE A 15 -2.72 -8.35 -5.55
CA PHE A 15 -1.94 -7.29 -6.17
C PHE A 15 -2.83 -6.15 -6.66
N LEU A 16 -3.91 -6.48 -7.39
CA LEU A 16 -4.85 -5.48 -7.90
C LEU A 16 -5.55 -4.73 -6.77
N ALA A 17 -6.07 -5.45 -5.77
CA ALA A 17 -6.75 -4.84 -4.63
C ALA A 17 -5.81 -3.94 -3.82
N SER A 18 -4.58 -4.40 -3.56
CA SER A 18 -3.59 -3.64 -2.81
C SER A 18 -3.10 -2.42 -3.58
N THR A 19 -2.88 -2.54 -4.89
CA THR A 19 -2.48 -1.42 -5.75
C THR A 19 -3.58 -0.37 -5.84
N ALA A 20 -4.83 -0.79 -6.06
CA ALA A 20 -5.97 0.12 -6.06
C ALA A 20 -6.14 0.82 -4.70
N GLY A 21 -5.98 0.10 -3.60
CA GLY A 21 -5.99 0.65 -2.25
C GLY A 21 -4.86 1.65 -2.00
N TYR A 22 -3.65 1.35 -2.48
CA TYR A 22 -2.49 2.24 -2.37
C TYR A 22 -2.71 3.54 -3.15
N ILE A 23 -3.18 3.44 -4.39
CA ILE A 23 -3.51 4.60 -5.22
C ILE A 23 -4.64 5.41 -4.57
N TYR A 24 -5.69 4.75 -4.07
CA TYR A 24 -6.78 5.42 -3.36
C TYR A 24 -6.26 6.18 -2.12
N ALA A 25 -5.38 5.56 -1.32
CA ALA A 25 -4.76 6.23 -0.19
C ALA A 25 -3.92 7.44 -0.64
N LYS A 26 -3.15 7.32 -1.72
CA LYS A 26 -2.32 8.40 -2.27
C LYS A 26 -3.12 9.55 -2.88
N VAL A 27 -4.28 9.29 -3.46
CA VAL A 27 -5.08 10.34 -4.12
C VAL A 27 -6.08 10.97 -3.16
N ARG A 28 -6.71 10.15 -2.30
CA ARG A 28 -7.84 10.59 -1.46
C ARG A 28 -7.44 10.91 -0.02
N LEU A 29 -6.46 10.20 0.53
CA LEU A 29 -6.02 10.38 1.91
C LEU A 29 -4.73 11.18 2.03
N ARG A 30 -4.06 11.51 0.91
CA ARG A 30 -2.89 12.37 0.93
C ARG A 30 -3.31 13.74 1.47
N PRO A 31 -2.74 14.20 2.60
CA PRO A 31 -3.03 15.53 3.13
C PRO A 31 -2.61 16.55 2.08
N ARG A 32 -3.57 17.36 1.60
CA ARG A 32 -3.31 18.53 0.75
C ARG A 32 -2.80 19.67 1.63
N GLY A 33 -1.56 19.55 2.09
CA GLY A 33 -0.75 20.68 2.53
C GLY A 33 0.29 20.91 1.46
N GLU A 34 -0.05 21.65 0.41
CA GLU A 34 0.97 22.17 -0.50
C GLU A 34 1.45 23.52 0.04
N SER A 35 2.76 23.71 -0.06
CA SER A 35 3.53 24.97 -0.05
C SER A 35 3.78 25.65 1.30
N ASP A 36 5.07 25.74 1.63
CA ASP A 36 5.76 26.71 2.51
C ASP A 36 5.94 26.40 4.00
N VAL A 37 5.51 25.25 4.52
CA VAL A 37 5.61 24.95 5.98
C VAL A 37 6.40 23.66 6.29
N ASP A 38 7.04 23.06 5.29
CA ASP A 38 7.65 21.73 5.41
C ASP A 38 9.01 21.71 6.16
N GLU A 39 9.55 22.86 6.56
CA GLU A 39 10.85 22.89 7.27
C GLU A 39 10.74 23.25 8.77
N TYR A 40 9.59 23.73 9.25
CA TYR A 40 9.46 24.24 10.63
C TYR A 40 8.51 23.45 11.55
N TYR A 41 7.70 22.53 11.03
CA TYR A 41 6.63 21.85 11.78
C TYR A 41 6.78 20.32 11.90
N TYR A 42 7.96 19.78 11.64
CA TYR A 42 8.23 18.33 11.68
C TYR A 42 8.10 17.74 13.11
N GLU A 43 8.15 18.55 14.17
CA GLU A 43 8.09 18.06 15.57
C GLU A 43 6.68 17.82 16.12
N PHE A 44 5.61 18.16 15.39
CA PHE A 44 4.21 17.96 15.84
C PHE A 44 3.39 17.01 14.95
N GLU A 45 3.97 16.43 13.90
CA GLU A 45 3.27 15.58 12.92
C GLU A 45 2.77 14.23 13.48
N ASP A 46 3.27 13.79 14.63
CA ASP A 46 2.81 12.55 15.29
C ASP A 46 1.36 12.60 15.77
N GLN A 47 0.70 13.78 15.78
CA GLN A 47 -0.65 13.93 16.36
C GLN A 47 -1.79 14.20 15.38
N HIS A 48 -1.54 14.33 14.07
CA HIS A 48 -2.65 14.53 13.13
C HIS A 48 -3.32 13.20 12.75
N PRO A 49 -4.56 12.92 13.19
CA PRO A 49 -5.21 11.62 12.98
C PRO A 49 -5.42 11.28 11.50
N GLY A 50 -5.49 12.31 10.63
CA GLY A 50 -5.55 12.12 9.18
C GLY A 50 -4.24 11.59 8.58
N LEU A 51 -3.09 12.07 9.10
CA LEU A 51 -1.75 11.68 8.66
C LEU A 51 -1.43 10.25 9.10
N ALA A 52 -1.73 9.92 10.36
CA ALA A 52 -1.58 8.58 10.91
C ALA A 52 -2.42 7.55 10.13
N ARG A 53 -3.67 7.91 9.77
CA ARG A 53 -4.53 7.06 8.93
C ARG A 53 -3.96 6.89 7.53
N TYR A 54 -3.47 7.95 6.90
CA TYR A 54 -2.82 7.86 5.58
C TYR A 54 -1.62 6.91 5.60
N TYR A 55 -0.74 7.04 6.59
CA TYR A 55 0.43 6.16 6.72
C TYR A 55 0.05 4.71 7.01
N ALA A 56 -0.97 4.47 7.85
CA ALA A 56 -1.46 3.12 8.11
C ALA A 56 -2.00 2.44 6.84
N TRP A 57 -2.84 3.14 6.06
CA TRP A 57 -3.36 2.62 4.80
C TRP A 57 -2.26 2.38 3.76
N CYS A 58 -1.32 3.32 3.63
CA CYS A 58 -0.16 3.14 2.76
C CYS A 58 0.65 1.92 3.18
N ARG A 59 0.95 1.74 4.47
CA ARG A 59 1.75 0.63 4.97
C ARG A 59 1.09 -0.72 4.73
N VAL A 60 -0.21 -0.84 4.99
CA VAL A 60 -0.97 -2.09 4.78
C VAL A 60 -1.03 -2.44 3.30
N THR A 61 -1.36 -1.48 2.45
CA THR A 61 -1.46 -1.71 1.00
C THR A 61 -0.10 -2.03 0.38
N TRP A 62 0.96 -1.38 0.83
CA TRP A 62 2.32 -1.72 0.42
C TRP A 62 2.74 -3.12 0.85
N GLY A 63 2.43 -3.50 2.10
CA GLY A 63 2.62 -4.88 2.58
C GLY A 63 1.86 -5.89 1.71
N GLY A 64 0.61 -5.61 1.37
CA GLY A 64 -0.21 -6.44 0.48
C GLY A 64 0.38 -6.60 -0.92
N ILE A 65 0.96 -5.54 -1.49
CA ILE A 65 1.67 -5.59 -2.78
C ILE A 65 2.88 -6.54 -2.69
N ILE A 66 3.72 -6.42 -1.65
CA ILE A 66 4.88 -7.33 -1.48
C ILE A 66 4.40 -8.77 -1.36
N THR A 67 3.40 -9.04 -0.50
CA THR A 67 2.87 -10.39 -0.31
C THR A 67 2.33 -10.95 -1.63
N ALA A 68 1.62 -10.15 -2.41
CA ALA A 68 1.14 -10.55 -3.73
C ALA A 68 2.28 -10.90 -4.69
N MET A 69 3.34 -10.07 -4.74
CA MET A 69 4.52 -10.34 -5.56
C MET A 69 5.22 -11.63 -5.14
N LEU A 70 5.34 -11.90 -3.83
CA LEU A 70 5.91 -13.15 -3.32
C LEU A 70 5.08 -14.38 -3.71
N LEU A 71 3.75 -14.28 -3.67
CA LEU A 71 2.85 -15.37 -4.10
C LEU A 71 3.00 -15.67 -5.59
N ILE A 72 3.07 -14.62 -6.42
CA ILE A 72 3.28 -14.77 -7.88
C ILE A 72 4.67 -15.36 -8.15
N PHE A 73 5.71 -14.91 -7.42
CA PHE A 73 7.06 -15.45 -7.54
C PHE A 73 7.11 -16.94 -7.19
N LEU A 74 6.48 -17.35 -6.08
CA LEU A 74 6.33 -18.76 -5.72
C LEU A 74 5.66 -19.56 -6.83
N ALA A 75 4.61 -19.01 -7.46
CA ALA A 75 3.97 -19.66 -8.59
C ALA A 75 4.92 -19.86 -9.77
N LEU A 76 5.84 -18.93 -10.04
CA LEU A 76 6.80 -19.06 -11.15
C LEU A 76 7.85 -20.14 -10.88
N VAL A 77 8.35 -20.22 -9.65
CA VAL A 77 9.43 -21.13 -9.24
C VAL A 77 8.95 -22.57 -8.95
N LEU A 78 7.71 -22.75 -8.49
CA LEU A 78 7.04 -24.05 -8.32
C LEU A 78 6.39 -24.56 -9.61
#